data_AF-A0A2V6DH98-F1
#
_entry.id   AF-A0A2V6DH98-F1
#
_cell.length_a   1.000
_cell.length_b   1.000
_cell.length_c   1.000
_cell.angle_alpha   90.00
_cell.angle_beta   90.00
_cell.angle_gamma   90.00
#
_symmetry.space_group_name_H-M   'P 1'
#
loop_
_entity.id
_entity.type
_entity.pdbx_description
1 polymer ?
#
loop_
_entity_poly.entity_id
_entity_poly.type
_entity_poly.pdbx_seq_one_letter_code
_entity_poly.pdbx_strand_id
1 'polypeptide(L)'
;MITITENKLDAIRSALPSEGLFADKDWLISPDAFPISNKFADDLDRLGHRLFVFQRACNQLYQLSFRGKQPGWIAKYLDAGKPPKLVELSRQKIFRDDLPRVIRPDLILTENSYIIAEIDSVPGGIGLTAWLNGTYSALGQDVIGGETGMLDGFQTVLPNGGDILVSEES
;
A
#
# COMPACT_ATOMS: atom_id res chain seq x y z
N MET A 1 14.63 -31.39 -20.23
CA MET A 1 13.67 -30.29 -20.13
C MET A 1 14.32 -29.24 -19.25
N ILE A 2 15.16 -28.40 -19.85
CA ILE A 2 15.46 -27.08 -19.27
C ILE A 2 14.20 -26.29 -19.60
N THR A 3 13.28 -26.28 -18.65
CA THR A 3 11.84 -26.07 -18.89
C THR A 3 11.55 -24.58 -18.72
N ILE A 4 10.58 -24.02 -19.44
CA ILE A 4 10.21 -22.58 -19.47
C ILE A 4 10.26 -21.87 -18.10
N THR A 5 9.96 -22.58 -17.00
CA THR A 5 10.09 -22.11 -15.61
C THR A 5 11.52 -21.69 -15.21
N GLU A 6 12.56 -22.45 -15.59
CA GLU A 6 13.96 -22.07 -15.32
C GLU A 6 14.30 -20.75 -16.01
N ASN A 7 13.83 -20.57 -17.25
CA ASN A 7 14.00 -19.32 -18.00
C ASN A 7 13.27 -18.13 -17.34
N LYS A 8 12.05 -18.32 -16.82
CA LYS A 8 11.33 -17.27 -16.08
C LYS A 8 12.07 -16.85 -14.80
N LEU A 9 12.55 -17.80 -14.01
CA LEU A 9 13.28 -17.50 -12.77
C LEU A 9 14.58 -16.75 -13.06
N ASP A 10 15.31 -17.15 -14.10
CA ASP A 10 16.55 -16.49 -14.48
C ASP A 10 16.30 -15.09 -15.04
N ALA A 11 15.19 -14.87 -15.77
CA ALA A 11 14.76 -13.55 -16.19
C ALA A 11 14.44 -12.63 -15.00
N ILE A 12 13.71 -13.13 -13.98
CA ILE A 12 13.40 -12.36 -12.76
C ILE A 12 14.69 -12.04 -11.99
N ARG A 13 15.60 -13.02 -11.84
CA ARG A 13 16.90 -12.79 -11.18
C ARG A 13 17.74 -11.75 -11.90
N SER A 14 17.72 -11.76 -13.23
CA SER A 14 18.46 -10.80 -14.05
C SER A 14 17.87 -9.39 -14.00
N ALA A 15 16.59 -9.26 -13.64
CA ALA A 15 15.91 -7.98 -13.46
C ALA A 15 16.05 -7.40 -12.03
N LEU A 16 16.58 -8.17 -11.07
CA LEU A 16 16.82 -7.68 -9.71
C LEU A 16 17.93 -6.62 -9.73
N PRO A 17 17.80 -5.54 -8.93
CA PRO A 17 18.91 -4.62 -8.68
C PRO A 17 20.14 -5.37 -8.14
N SER A 18 21.33 -4.87 -8.47
CA SER A 18 22.62 -5.43 -8.04
C SER A 18 22.73 -5.53 -6.51
N GLU A 19 22.21 -4.52 -5.81
CA GLU A 19 22.14 -4.43 -4.34
C GLU A 19 20.98 -5.23 -3.71
N GLY A 20 20.14 -5.88 -4.53
CA GLY A 20 18.94 -6.59 -4.10
C GLY A 20 17.75 -5.66 -3.78
N LEU A 21 16.69 -6.23 -3.19
CA LEU A 21 15.46 -5.48 -2.89
C LEU A 21 15.39 -4.99 -1.44
N PHE A 22 16.14 -5.62 -0.53
CA PHE A 22 16.19 -5.29 0.89
C PHE A 22 17.60 -5.50 1.42
N ALA A 23 18.13 -4.52 2.14
CA ALA A 23 19.40 -4.65 2.82
C ALA A 23 19.40 -5.86 3.77
N ASP A 24 20.47 -6.66 3.69
CA ASP A 24 20.74 -7.83 4.53
C ASP A 24 19.64 -8.91 4.48
N LYS A 25 18.85 -8.99 3.41
CA LYS A 25 17.81 -10.02 3.26
C LYS A 25 17.84 -10.65 1.87
N ASP A 26 17.72 -11.98 1.86
CA ASP A 26 17.45 -12.73 0.65
C ASP A 26 15.99 -12.58 0.24
N TRP A 27 15.76 -12.29 -1.04
CA TRP A 27 14.42 -12.22 -1.61
C TRP A 27 14.07 -13.56 -2.27
N LEU A 28 12.99 -14.19 -1.80
CA LEU A 28 12.45 -15.39 -2.41
C LEU A 28 11.55 -15.01 -3.58
N ILE A 29 11.89 -15.52 -4.76
CA ILE A 29 11.15 -15.27 -6.00
C ILE A 29 10.21 -16.44 -6.34
N SER A 30 9.08 -16.11 -6.95
CA SER A 30 8.17 -17.05 -7.59
C SER A 30 8.29 -16.89 -9.12
N PRO A 31 8.22 -17.97 -9.91
CA PRO A 31 8.16 -17.83 -11.37
C PRO A 31 6.82 -17.23 -11.84
N ASP A 32 5.79 -17.30 -10.99
CA ASP A 32 4.42 -16.87 -11.31
C ASP A 32 3.90 -15.88 -10.27
N ALA A 33 3.17 -14.87 -10.73
CA ALA A 33 2.46 -13.92 -9.89
C ALA A 33 1.42 -14.64 -9.02
N PHE A 34 1.11 -14.08 -7.86
CA PHE A 34 0.16 -14.70 -6.93
C PHE A 34 -1.25 -14.75 -7.55
N PRO A 35 -1.81 -15.94 -7.83
CA PRO A 35 -3.04 -16.05 -8.59
C PRO A 35 -4.24 -15.68 -7.71
N ILE A 36 -5.10 -14.81 -8.22
CA ILE A 36 -6.38 -14.50 -7.59
C ILE A 36 -7.52 -14.57 -8.60
N SER A 37 -8.73 -14.87 -8.13
CA SER A 37 -9.92 -14.85 -8.98
C SER A 37 -10.36 -13.42 -9.30
N ASN A 38 -10.99 -13.21 -10.46
CA ASN A 38 -11.59 -11.91 -10.83
C ASN A 38 -12.58 -11.42 -9.76
N LYS A 39 -13.35 -12.35 -9.19
CA LYS A 39 -14.25 -12.04 -8.07
C LYS A 39 -13.49 -11.44 -6.89
N PHE A 40 -12.35 -12.02 -6.53
CA PHE A 40 -11.55 -11.51 -5.41
C PHE A 40 -10.91 -10.17 -5.76
N ALA A 41 -10.44 -9.97 -7.00
CA ALA A 41 -9.95 -8.67 -7.47
C ALA A 41 -11.02 -7.56 -7.34
N ASP A 42 -12.27 -7.83 -7.75
CA ASP A 42 -13.40 -6.90 -7.60
C ASP A 42 -13.70 -6.60 -6.13
N ASP A 43 -13.59 -7.61 -5.27
CA ASP A 43 -13.80 -7.47 -3.83
C ASP A 43 -12.68 -6.62 -3.18
N LEU A 44 -11.44 -6.68 -3.68
CA LEU A 44 -10.31 -5.84 -3.26
C LEU A 44 -10.48 -4.38 -3.69
N ASP A 45 -10.91 -4.11 -4.93
CA ASP A 45 -11.17 -2.75 -5.42
C ASP A 45 -12.22 -2.03 -4.55
N ARG A 46 -13.32 -2.73 -4.25
CA ARG A 46 -14.37 -2.23 -3.35
C ARG A 46 -13.89 -2.06 -1.92
N LEU A 47 -12.97 -2.90 -1.46
CA LEU A 47 -12.38 -2.80 -0.12
C LEU A 47 -11.64 -1.47 0.05
N GLY A 48 -10.87 -1.03 -0.95
CA GLY A 48 -10.13 0.24 -0.89
C GLY A 48 -11.02 1.42 -0.51
N HIS A 49 -12.16 1.57 -1.18
CA HIS A 49 -13.13 2.63 -0.86
C HIS A 49 -13.71 2.49 0.56
N ARG A 50 -14.06 1.27 0.98
CA ARG A 50 -14.60 1.02 2.33
C ARG A 50 -13.60 1.40 3.42
N LEU A 51 -12.32 1.08 3.23
CA LEU A 51 -11.27 1.41 4.17
C LEU A 51 -11.00 2.92 4.24
N PHE A 52 -11.07 3.62 3.12
CA PHE A 52 -11.02 5.08 3.12
C PHE A 52 -12.16 5.69 3.95
N VAL A 53 -13.39 5.20 3.79
CA VAL A 53 -14.54 5.66 4.59
C VAL A 53 -14.35 5.33 6.07
N PHE A 54 -13.80 4.15 6.39
CA PHE A 54 -13.47 3.76 7.76
C PHE A 54 -12.45 4.72 8.39
N GLN A 55 -11.34 5.03 7.71
CA GLN A 55 -10.34 5.98 8.21
C GLN A 55 -10.93 7.38 8.42
N ARG A 56 -11.79 7.84 7.52
CA ARG A 56 -12.53 9.11 7.69
C ARG A 56 -13.35 9.11 8.97
N ALA A 57 -14.05 8.01 9.25
CA ALA A 57 -14.84 7.87 10.47
C ALA A 57 -13.96 7.85 11.73
N CYS A 58 -12.81 7.17 11.70
CA CYS A 58 -11.83 7.18 12.79
C CYS A 58 -11.28 8.60 13.07
N ASN A 59 -10.91 9.34 12.02
CA ASN A 59 -10.49 10.73 12.17
C ASN A 59 -11.60 11.61 12.74
N GLN A 60 -12.84 11.48 12.24
CA GLN A 60 -13.98 12.20 12.80
C GLN A 60 -14.22 11.88 14.28
N LEU A 61 -14.08 10.61 14.67
CA LEU A 61 -14.21 10.17 16.05
C LEU A 61 -13.14 10.80 16.95
N TYR A 62 -11.87 10.83 16.51
CA TYR A 62 -10.80 11.57 17.20
C TYR A 62 -11.15 13.05 17.37
N GLN A 63 -11.60 13.70 16.29
CA GLN A 63 -11.95 15.12 16.29
C GLN A 63 -13.12 15.45 17.23
N LEU A 64 -14.11 14.55 17.33
CA LEU A 64 -15.21 14.70 18.27
C LEU A 64 -14.78 14.42 19.71
N SER A 65 -13.88 13.46 19.94
CA SER A 65 -13.36 13.09 21.25
C SER A 65 -12.62 14.25 21.91
N PHE A 66 -11.66 14.90 21.23
CA PHE A 66 -10.92 16.02 21.86
C PHE A 66 -11.78 17.26 22.07
N ARG A 67 -12.88 17.41 21.30
CA ARG A 67 -13.88 18.48 21.49
C ARG A 67 -14.91 18.16 22.57
N GLY A 68 -14.80 17.04 23.26
CA GLY A 68 -15.72 16.62 24.33
C GLY A 68 -17.09 16.16 23.84
N LYS A 69 -17.24 15.83 22.55
CA LYS A 69 -18.50 15.35 21.94
C LYS A 69 -18.59 13.82 21.84
N GLN A 70 -17.49 13.13 22.13
CA GLN A 70 -17.35 11.68 22.19
C GLN A 70 -16.43 11.34 23.39
N PRO A 71 -16.36 10.07 23.86
CA PRO A 71 -15.54 9.70 25.01
C PRO A 71 -14.09 10.21 24.89
N GLY A 72 -13.63 10.95 25.90
CA GLY A 72 -12.32 11.63 25.86
C GLY A 72 -11.10 10.69 25.85
N TRP A 73 -11.29 9.41 26.21
CA TRP A 73 -10.20 8.43 26.23
C TRP A 73 -9.62 8.16 24.83
N ILE A 74 -10.42 8.33 23.76
CA ILE A 74 -10.00 8.09 22.38
C ILE A 74 -8.90 9.07 21.97
N ALA A 75 -9.15 10.38 22.13
CA ALA A 75 -8.15 11.40 21.88
C ALA A 75 -6.93 11.22 22.80
N LYS A 76 -7.16 10.96 24.10
CA LYS A 76 -6.07 10.70 25.05
C LYS A 76 -5.16 9.56 24.61
N TYR A 77 -5.73 8.45 24.12
CA TYR A 77 -4.97 7.29 23.65
C TYR A 77 -4.20 7.63 22.36
N LEU A 78 -4.86 8.24 21.39
CA LEU A 78 -4.24 8.60 20.11
C LEU A 78 -3.17 9.70 20.22
N ASP A 79 -3.23 10.54 21.25
CA ASP A 79 -2.22 11.58 21.50
C ASP A 79 -1.02 11.06 22.31
N ALA A 80 -1.12 9.88 22.93
CA ALA A 80 -0.07 9.34 23.77
C ALA A 80 1.24 9.13 22.99
N GLY A 81 2.35 9.61 23.55
CA GLY A 81 3.69 9.50 22.94
C GLY A 81 3.98 10.49 21.80
N LYS A 82 2.99 11.26 21.33
CA LYS A 82 3.20 12.28 20.29
C LYS A 82 3.81 13.55 20.88
N PRO A 83 4.72 14.24 20.17
CA PRO A 83 5.18 15.57 20.57
C PRO A 83 3.98 16.53 20.70
N PRO A 84 3.91 17.40 21.73
CA PRO A 84 2.80 18.33 21.93
C PRO A 84 2.50 19.18 20.68
N LYS A 85 3.55 19.62 19.98
CA LYS A 85 3.41 20.41 18.75
C LYS A 85 2.68 19.65 17.63
N LEU A 86 2.91 18.35 17.51
CA LEU A 86 2.24 17.51 16.51
C LEU A 86 0.75 17.35 16.84
N VAL A 87 0.41 17.19 18.12
CA VAL A 87 -0.98 17.12 18.59
C VAL A 87 -1.70 18.45 18.37
N GLU A 88 -1.04 19.58 18.60
CA GLU A 88 -1.61 20.89 18.27
C GLU A 88 -1.89 21.05 16.78
N LEU A 89 -0.94 20.64 15.93
CA LEU A 89 -1.08 20.69 14.47
C LEU A 89 -2.24 19.82 13.99
N SER A 90 -2.36 18.57 14.45
CA SER A 90 -3.43 17.64 14.01
C SER A 90 -4.85 18.12 14.32
N ARG A 91 -5.01 19.06 15.26
CA ARG A 91 -6.29 19.64 15.66
C ARG A 91 -6.65 20.93 14.91
N GLN A 92 -5.76 21.44 14.06
CA GLN A 92 -6.03 22.63 13.27
C GLN A 92 -7.08 22.34 12.19
N LYS A 93 -7.91 23.33 11.89
CA LYS A 93 -9.01 23.18 10.93
C LYS A 93 -8.52 22.82 9.53
N ILE A 94 -7.32 23.28 9.15
CA ILE A 94 -6.74 23.06 7.82
C ILE A 94 -6.49 21.57 7.54
N PHE A 95 -6.08 20.79 8.55
CA PHE A 95 -5.79 19.36 8.41
C PHE A 95 -6.98 18.46 8.74
N ARG A 96 -8.16 19.02 9.05
CA ARG A 96 -9.29 18.22 9.56
C ARG A 96 -9.71 17.14 8.57
N ASP A 97 -9.79 17.50 7.29
CA ASP A 97 -10.30 16.64 6.23
C ASP A 97 -9.17 16.09 5.34
N ASP A 98 -7.92 16.37 5.72
CA ASP A 98 -6.71 15.84 5.08
C ASP A 98 -6.46 14.41 5.56
N LEU A 99 -7.01 13.45 4.81
CA LEU A 99 -6.86 12.03 5.07
C LEU A 99 -5.74 11.42 4.20
N PRO A 100 -5.12 10.31 4.66
CA PRO A 100 -4.21 9.53 3.84
C PRO A 100 -4.85 9.18 2.49
N ARG A 101 -4.13 9.49 1.41
CA ARG A 101 -4.52 9.14 0.03
C ARG A 101 -4.06 7.75 -0.36
N VAL A 102 -2.99 7.26 0.27
CA VAL A 102 -2.42 5.94 0.08
C VAL A 102 -2.60 5.17 1.37
N ILE A 103 -3.17 3.97 1.26
CA ILE A 103 -3.37 3.05 2.37
C ILE A 103 -2.93 1.66 1.93
N ARG A 104 -2.36 0.89 2.85
CA ARG A 104 -2.03 -0.52 2.61
C ARG A 104 -2.72 -1.37 3.67
N PRO A 105 -3.80 -2.07 3.32
CA PRO A 105 -4.35 -3.09 4.19
C PRO A 105 -3.55 -4.38 4.05
N ASP A 106 -3.12 -4.92 5.19
CA ASP A 106 -2.49 -6.24 5.22
C ASP A 106 -3.56 -7.30 5.41
N LEU A 107 -3.65 -8.22 4.44
CA LEU A 107 -4.70 -9.22 4.38
C LEU A 107 -4.14 -10.62 4.62
N ILE A 108 -4.82 -11.38 5.48
CA ILE A 108 -4.57 -12.81 5.67
C ILE A 108 -5.69 -13.57 4.98
N LEU A 109 -5.34 -14.37 3.97
CA LEU A 109 -6.29 -15.22 3.27
C LEU A 109 -6.73 -16.39 4.16
N THR A 110 -8.00 -16.75 4.04
CA THR A 110 -8.64 -17.88 4.71
C THR A 110 -9.30 -18.75 3.65
N GLU A 111 -9.82 -19.92 4.02
CA GLU A 111 -10.47 -20.85 3.08
C GLU A 111 -11.58 -20.21 2.25
N ASN A 112 -12.34 -19.28 2.84
CA ASN A 112 -13.54 -18.71 2.22
C ASN A 112 -13.51 -17.18 2.02
N SER A 113 -12.51 -16.48 2.57
CA SER A 113 -12.45 -15.01 2.58
C SER A 113 -11.05 -14.52 2.98
N TYR A 114 -10.93 -13.27 3.43
CA TYR A 114 -9.76 -12.70 4.07
C TYR A 114 -10.10 -12.03 5.41
N ILE A 115 -9.08 -11.89 6.25
CA ILE A 115 -9.09 -11.08 7.48
C ILE A 115 -8.13 -9.91 7.28
N ILE A 116 -8.52 -8.72 7.73
CA ILE A 116 -7.64 -7.56 7.76
C ILE A 116 -6.83 -7.62 9.05
N ALA A 117 -5.51 -7.73 8.94
CA ALA A 117 -4.59 -7.75 10.06
C ALA A 117 -4.24 -6.32 10.52
N GLU A 118 -3.96 -5.43 9.56
CA GLU A 118 -3.58 -4.04 9.79
C GLU A 118 -4.08 -3.14 8.65
N ILE A 119 -4.17 -1.84 8.92
CA ILE A 119 -4.31 -0.80 7.91
C ILE A 119 -3.21 0.24 8.13
N ASP A 120 -2.20 0.23 7.26
CA ASP A 120 -1.11 1.20 7.26
C ASP A 120 -1.51 2.44 6.44
N SER A 121 -1.32 3.62 7.03
CA SER A 121 -1.66 4.92 6.45
C SER A 121 -0.43 5.73 6.01
N VAL A 122 0.77 5.21 6.25
CA VAL A 122 2.04 5.77 5.77
C VAL A 122 2.89 4.63 5.20
N PRO A 123 2.38 3.90 4.18
CA PRO A 123 3.05 2.68 3.73
C PRO A 123 4.28 2.96 2.88
N GLY A 124 5.34 2.18 3.12
CA GLY A 124 6.49 2.04 2.21
C GLY A 124 6.30 0.89 1.20
N GLY A 125 7.34 0.56 0.43
CA GLY A 125 7.35 -0.61 -0.47
C GLY A 125 6.70 -0.41 -1.85
N ILE A 126 6.37 0.83 -2.19
CA ILE A 126 5.67 1.19 -3.44
C ILE A 126 6.56 0.98 -4.67
N GLY A 127 7.83 1.36 -4.57
CA GLY A 127 8.81 1.10 -5.64
C GLY A 127 8.98 -0.39 -5.90
N LEU A 128 9.00 -1.21 -4.84
CA LEU A 128 9.04 -2.67 -4.94
C LEU A 128 7.80 -3.22 -5.65
N THR A 129 6.59 -2.78 -5.30
CA THR A 129 5.37 -3.25 -5.97
C THR A 129 5.31 -2.79 -7.43
N ALA A 130 5.80 -1.58 -7.75
CA ALA A 130 5.95 -1.13 -9.13
C ALA A 130 6.95 -2.00 -9.92
N TRP A 131 8.11 -2.32 -9.33
CA TRP A 131 9.09 -3.22 -9.95
C TRP A 131 8.54 -4.64 -10.16
N LEU A 132 7.79 -5.19 -9.20
CA LEU A 132 7.12 -6.49 -9.35
C LEU A 132 6.12 -6.45 -10.51
N ASN A 133 5.24 -5.43 -10.55
CA ASN A 133 4.27 -5.25 -11.63
C ASN A 133 4.95 -5.22 -13.01
N GLY A 134 6.00 -4.41 -13.17
CA GLY A 134 6.76 -4.35 -14.43
C GLY A 134 7.43 -5.67 -14.79
N THR A 135 8.09 -6.33 -13.83
CA THR A 135 8.81 -7.58 -14.05
C THR A 135 7.88 -8.72 -14.48
N TYR A 136 6.77 -8.94 -13.76
CA TYR A 136 5.82 -10.00 -14.13
C TYR A 136 5.02 -9.67 -15.39
N SER A 137 4.73 -8.38 -15.66
CA SER A 137 4.10 -7.96 -16.93
C SER A 137 5.01 -8.23 -18.13
N ALA A 138 6.30 -7.96 -18.01
CA ALA A 138 7.29 -8.24 -19.06
C ALA A 138 7.41 -9.74 -19.37
N LEU A 139 7.08 -10.61 -18.40
CA LEU A 139 6.96 -12.05 -18.59
C LEU A 139 5.61 -12.49 -19.19
N GLY A 140 4.75 -11.54 -19.58
CA GLY A 140 3.43 -11.78 -20.18
C GLY A 140 2.37 -12.25 -19.18
N GLN A 141 2.56 -11.98 -17.89
CA GLN A 141 1.59 -12.37 -16.86
C GLN A 141 0.55 -11.27 -16.63
N ASP A 142 -0.67 -11.68 -16.33
CA ASP A 142 -1.77 -10.79 -16.00
C ASP A 142 -1.69 -10.39 -14.52
N VAL A 143 -1.14 -9.20 -14.26
CA VAL A 143 -1.00 -8.62 -12.92
C VAL A 143 -1.95 -7.44 -12.75
N ILE A 144 -2.50 -7.27 -11.54
CA ILE A 144 -3.41 -6.17 -11.23
C ILE A 144 -2.71 -4.83 -11.46
N GLY A 145 -3.35 -3.97 -12.25
CA GLY A 145 -2.80 -2.67 -12.65
C GLY A 145 -1.79 -2.74 -13.80
N GLY A 146 -1.45 -3.93 -14.30
CA GLY A 146 -0.48 -4.09 -15.38
C GLY A 146 0.92 -3.55 -15.03
N GLU A 147 1.69 -3.18 -16.04
CA GLU A 147 3.07 -2.71 -15.89
C GLU A 147 3.17 -1.40 -15.10
N THR A 148 2.29 -0.42 -15.38
CA THR A 148 2.43 0.96 -14.90
C THR A 148 1.44 1.37 -13.81
N GLY A 149 0.45 0.54 -13.46
CA GLY A 149 -0.66 0.93 -12.61
C GLY A 149 -0.26 1.47 -11.23
N MET A 150 0.85 1.00 -10.66
CA MET A 150 1.40 1.56 -9.42
C MET A 150 1.88 3.01 -9.60
N LEU A 151 2.57 3.30 -10.70
CA LEU A 151 3.09 4.64 -11.01
C LEU A 151 1.92 5.58 -11.34
N ASP A 152 1.00 5.13 -12.19
CA ASP A 152 -0.18 5.89 -12.61
C ASP A 152 -1.06 6.24 -11.39
N GLY A 153 -1.30 5.26 -10.52
CA GLY A 153 -2.03 5.47 -9.26
C GLY A 153 -1.36 6.49 -8.35
N PHE A 154 -0.03 6.39 -8.17
CA PHE A 154 0.72 7.32 -7.33
C PHE A 154 0.77 8.74 -7.89
N GLN A 155 0.83 8.89 -9.20
CA GLN A 155 0.74 10.20 -9.84
C GLN A 155 -0.55 10.93 -9.46
N THR A 156 -1.67 10.21 -9.31
CA THR A 156 -2.97 10.81 -8.92
C THR A 156 -3.08 11.23 -7.45
N VAL A 157 -2.10 10.89 -6.60
CA VAL A 157 -2.09 11.29 -5.17
C VAL A 157 -2.03 12.80 -5.02
N LEU A 158 -1.34 13.50 -5.93
CA LEU A 158 -1.27 14.95 -5.97
C LEU A 158 -2.35 15.52 -6.90
N PRO A 159 -3.00 16.65 -6.53
CA PRO A 159 -4.17 17.19 -7.26
C PRO A 159 -3.96 17.46 -8.75
N ASN A 160 -2.72 17.71 -9.18
CA ASN A 160 -2.38 18.06 -10.56
C ASN A 160 -1.56 16.96 -11.28
N GLY A 161 -1.47 15.77 -10.70
CA GLY A 161 -0.47 14.77 -11.10
C GLY A 161 0.88 15.09 -10.46
N GLY A 162 1.46 14.11 -9.76
CA GLY A 162 2.80 14.22 -9.20
C GLY A 162 3.88 13.77 -10.19
N ASP A 163 5.02 14.44 -10.17
CA ASP A 163 6.21 13.92 -10.84
C ASP A 163 6.72 12.69 -10.06
N ILE A 164 6.92 11.59 -10.77
CA ILE A 164 7.47 10.35 -10.20
C ILE A 164 8.94 10.25 -10.58
N LEU A 165 9.81 10.28 -9.58
CA LEU A 165 11.23 9.98 -9.75
C LEU A 165 11.46 8.50 -9.44
N VAL A 166 11.87 7.75 -10.45
CA VAL A 166 12.33 6.37 -10.28
C VAL A 166 13.86 6.40 -10.28
N SER A 167 14.46 5.91 -9.20
CA SER A 167 15.91 5.71 -9.14
C SER A 167 16.23 4.36 -9.75
N GLU A 168 17.07 4.35 -10.79
CA GLU A 168 17.69 3.13 -11.28
C GLU A 168 18.94 2.90 -10.43
N GLU A 169 18.86 1.96 -9.50
CA GLU A 169 20.02 1.55 -8.71
C GLU A 169 20.93 0.70 -9.60
N SER A 170 22.14 1.20 -9.86
CA SER A 170 23.20 0.56 -10.64
C SER A 170 24.25 -0.08 -9.74
#